data_AF-A0A7C0UEP2-F1
#
_entry.id   AF-A0A7C0UEP2-F1
#
_cell.length_a   1.000
_cell.length_b   1.000
_cell.length_c   1.000
_cell.angle_alpha   90.00
_cell.angle_beta   90.00
_cell.angle_gamma   90.00
#
_symmetry.space_group_name_H-M   'P 1'
#
loop_
_entity.id
_entity.type
_entity.pdbx_description
1 polymer ?
#
loop_
_entity_poly.entity_id
_entity_poly.type
_entity_poly.pdbx_seq_one_letter_code
_entity_poly.pdbx_strand_id
1 'polypeptide(L)' 'MPEHNYTESSLIEQPAIEIFQGLGYEHLNCYNETFGSGGTLGRDNTGEVVLIQRLRSALSRLNPDAADEVGRVK' A
#
# COMPACT_ATOMS: atom_id res chain seq x y z
N MET A 1 33.45 6.76 -18.77
CA MET A 1 32.18 6.11 -19.15
C MET A 1 31.13 6.59 -18.17
N PRO A 2 29.92 6.99 -18.59
CA PRO A 2 28.87 7.29 -17.63
C PRO A 2 28.52 5.99 -16.91
N GLU A 3 28.48 6.03 -15.58
CA GLU A 3 28.09 4.91 -14.74
C GLU A 3 26.63 4.56 -15.07
N HIS A 4 26.44 3.53 -15.87
CA HIS A 4 25.11 3.02 -16.11
C HIS A 4 24.70 2.22 -14.86
N ASN A 5 23.92 2.86 -14.00
CA ASN A 5 23.27 2.20 -12.88
C ASN A 5 22.15 1.31 -13.40
N TYR A 6 22.52 0.12 -13.88
CA TYR A 6 21.59 -0.94 -14.26
C TYR A 6 21.10 -1.67 -13.01
N THR A 7 20.16 -1.08 -12.28
CA THR A 7 19.59 -1.64 -11.05
C THR A 7 18.08 -1.84 -11.23
N GLU A 8 17.48 -2.75 -10.44
CA GLU A 8 16.02 -2.92 -10.44
C GLU A 8 15.30 -1.62 -10.07
N SER A 9 15.87 -0.85 -9.14
CA SER A 9 15.27 0.42 -8.74
C SER A 9 15.24 1.43 -9.89
N SER A 10 16.37 1.62 -10.60
CA SER A 10 16.48 2.59 -11.69
C SER A 10 15.79 2.17 -12.99
N LEU A 11 15.79 0.88 -13.33
CA LEU A 11 15.26 0.39 -14.60
C LEU A 11 13.80 -0.05 -14.53
N ILE A 12 13.30 -0.40 -13.33
CA ILE A 12 11.98 -1.02 -13.17
C ILE A 12 11.13 -0.26 -12.15
N GLU A 13 11.60 -0.13 -10.89
CA GLU A 13 10.80 0.44 -9.80
C GLU A 13 10.41 1.90 -10.04
N GLN A 14 11.38 2.78 -10.30
CA GLN A 14 11.12 4.20 -10.53
C GLN A 14 10.28 4.46 -11.80
N PRO A 15 10.57 3.83 -12.96
CA PRO A 15 9.71 3.96 -14.14
C PRO A 15 8.27 3.47 -13.89
N ALA A 16 8.09 2.38 -13.13
CA ALA A 16 6.75 1.91 -12.78
C ALA A 16 6.01 2.93 -11.90
N ILE A 17 6.68 3.48 -10.88
CA ILE A 17 6.11 4.53 -10.02
C ILE A 17 5.67 5.73 -10.86
N GLU A 18 6.52 6.23 -11.77
CA GLU A 18 6.20 7.37 -12.63
C GLU A 18 4.94 7.13 -13.48
N ILE A 19 4.82 5.94 -14.08
CA ILE A 19 3.64 5.56 -14.87
C ILE A 19 2.37 5.55 -13.99
N PHE A 20 2.43 4.94 -12.82
CA PHE A 20 1.28 4.86 -11.91
C PHE A 20 0.89 6.24 -11.36
N GLN A 21 1.85 7.11 -11.07
CA GLN A 21 1.59 8.49 -10.70
C GLN A 21 0.90 9.26 -11.84
N GLY A 22 1.31 9.05 -13.08
CA GLY A 22 0.64 9.61 -14.26
C GLY A 22 -0.82 9.15 -14.40
N LEU A 23 -1.17 7.98 -13.85
CA LEU A 23 -2.53 7.46 -13.77
C LEU A 23 -3.30 7.90 -12.51
N GLY A 24 -2.68 8.72 -11.65
CA GLY A 24 -3.28 9.23 -10.41
C GLY A 24 -3.19 8.28 -9.21
N TYR A 25 -2.35 7.25 -9.28
CA TYR A 25 -2.11 6.37 -8.14
C TYR A 25 -1.14 7.00 -7.14
N GLU A 26 -1.46 6.85 -5.87
CA GLU A 26 -0.54 7.16 -4.77
C GLU A 26 0.38 5.95 -4.51
N HIS A 27 1.63 6.22 -4.13
CA HIS A 27 2.59 5.20 -3.73
C HIS A 27 3.24 5.56 -2.39
N LEU A 28 3.91 4.59 -1.77
CA LEU A 28 4.67 4.80 -0.55
C LEU A 28 5.95 3.96 -0.57
N ASN A 29 7.07 4.57 -0.19
CA ASN A 29 8.32 3.83 0.02
C ASN A 29 8.22 3.04 1.33
N CYS A 30 8.19 1.71 1.22
CA CYS A 30 8.04 0.80 2.35
C CYS A 30 9.37 0.13 2.76
N TYR A 31 10.52 0.60 2.26
CA TYR A 31 11.82 0.01 2.61
C TYR A 31 12.14 0.17 4.11
N ASN A 32 11.75 1.30 4.70
CA ASN A 32 11.90 1.61 6.12
C ASN A 32 10.55 1.64 6.85
N GLU A 33 9.62 0.77 6.46
CA GLU A 33 8.31 0.68 7.08
C GLU A 33 8.40 0.37 8.59
N THR A 34 7.52 0.98 9.39
CA THR A 34 7.30 0.62 10.80
C THR A 34 6.02 -0.19 10.97
N PHE A 35 6.03 -1.22 11.82
CA PHE A 35 4.92 -2.17 12.01
C PHE A 35 4.04 -1.87 13.22
N GLY A 36 2.88 -2.53 13.28
CA GLY A 36 1.87 -2.43 14.32
C GLY A 36 0.72 -1.48 13.94
N SER A 37 -0.29 -1.38 14.80
CA SER A 37 -1.51 -0.60 14.55
C SER A 37 -1.28 0.90 14.32
N GLY A 38 -0.19 1.45 14.84
CA GLY A 38 0.26 2.83 14.59
C GLY A 38 1.37 2.95 13.55
N GLY A 39 1.75 1.82 12.94
CA GLY A 39 2.79 1.73 11.93
C GLY A 39 2.35 2.31 10.59
N THR A 40 3.28 2.34 9.63
CA THR A 40 3.12 3.01 8.34
C THR A 40 1.89 2.52 7.56
N LEU A 41 1.67 1.19 7.54
CA LEU A 41 0.55 0.56 6.84
C LEU A 41 -0.40 -0.20 7.77
N GLY A 42 -0.19 -0.12 9.08
CA GLY A 42 -1.05 -0.74 10.11
C GLY A 42 -0.97 -2.28 10.20
N ARG A 43 0.00 -2.90 9.52
CA ARG A 43 0.28 -4.35 9.58
C ARG A 43 1.34 -4.68 10.62
N ASP A 44 1.29 -5.88 11.18
CA ASP A 44 2.21 -6.33 12.24
C ASP A 44 3.54 -6.84 11.68
N ASN A 45 3.58 -7.28 10.42
CA ASN A 45 4.79 -7.70 9.72
C ASN A 45 4.59 -7.72 8.20
N THR A 46 5.67 -7.89 7.42
CA THR A 46 5.64 -7.91 5.95
C THR A 46 4.91 -9.11 5.33
N GLY A 47 4.62 -10.16 6.11
CA GLY A 47 3.87 -11.33 5.66
C GLY A 47 2.37 -11.07 5.50
N GLU A 48 1.86 -9.96 6.05
CA GLU A 48 0.47 -9.56 5.89
C GLU A 48 0.25 -8.88 4.53
N VAL A 49 -0.20 -9.67 3.57
CA VAL A 49 -0.45 -9.22 2.18
C VAL A 49 -1.69 -8.33 2.05
N VAL A 50 -2.58 -8.32 3.05
CA VAL A 50 -3.79 -7.49 3.07
C VAL A 50 -3.66 -6.40 4.14
N LEU A 51 -3.81 -5.14 3.73
CA LEU A 51 -3.83 -4.00 4.65
C LEU A 51 -5.24 -3.80 5.22
N ILE A 52 -5.57 -4.56 6.27
CA ILE A 52 -6.94 -4.64 6.81
C ILE A 52 -7.51 -3.26 7.17
N GLN A 53 -6.72 -2.37 7.78
CA GLN A 53 -7.17 -1.02 8.13
C GLN A 53 -7.58 -0.21 6.89
N ARG A 54 -6.73 -0.18 5.86
CA ARG A 54 -7.02 0.49 4.59
C ARG A 54 -8.21 -0.15 3.87
N LEU A 55 -8.29 -1.48 3.86
CA LEU A 55 -9.39 -2.21 3.24
C LEU A 55 -10.73 -1.88 3.90
N ARG A 56 -10.80 -1.92 5.23
CA ARG A 56 -12.02 -1.56 5.98
C ARG A 56 -12.46 -0.13 5.65
N SER A 57 -11.56 0.84 5.72
CA SER A 57 -11.88 2.23 5.37
C SER A 57 -12.36 2.39 3.92
N ALA A 58 -11.77 1.65 2.98
CA ALA A 58 -12.21 1.67 1.58
C ALA A 58 -13.59 1.03 1.40
N LEU A 59 -13.86 -0.10 2.06
CA LEU A 59 -15.16 -0.78 2.00
C LEU A 59 -16.27 0.10 2.56
N SER A 60 -16.07 0.75 3.70
CA SER A 60 -17.04 1.68 4.29
C SER A 60 -17.32 2.88 3.38
N ARG A 61 -16.28 3.42 2.71
CA ARG A 61 -16.44 4.53 1.76
C ARG A 61 -17.20 4.12 0.50
N LEU A 62 -16.94 2.93 -0.03
CA LEU A 62 -17.54 2.43 -1.27
C LEU A 62 -18.98 1.93 -1.05
N ASN A 63 -19.32 1.49 0.16
CA ASN A 63 -20.61 0.89 0.49
C ASN A 63 -21.24 1.59 1.70
N PRO A 64 -21.59 2.89 1.60
CA PRO A 64 -22.12 3.65 2.74
C PRO A 64 -23.48 3.14 3.25
N ASP A 65 -24.28 2.51 2.38
CA ASP A 65 -25.60 1.98 2.70
C ASP A 65 -25.60 0.49 3.06
N ALA A 66 -24.43 -0.17 2.99
CA ALA A 66 -24.31 -1.53 3.49
C ALA A 66 -24.40 -1.47 5.01
N ALA A 67 -25.51 -1.98 5.56
CA ALA A 67 -25.66 -2.14 7.00
C ALA A 67 -24.44 -2.90 7.55
N ASP A 68 -23.94 -2.42 8.69
CA ASP A 68 -22.70 -2.81 9.34
C ASP A 68 -22.78 -4.26 9.89
N GLU A 69 -22.87 -5.28 9.02
CA GLU A 69 -22.82 -6.68 9.44
C GLU A 69 -21.37 -7.11 9.81
N VAL A 70 -20.39 -6.25 9.57
CA VAL A 70 -18.95 -6.54 9.73
C VAL A 70 -18.43 -6.11 11.11
N GLY A 71 -19.10 -6.57 12.16
CA GLY A 71 -18.64 -6.42 13.55
C GLY A 71 -18.51 -7.75 14.32
N ARG A 72 -19.14 -8.83 13.86
CA ARG A 72 -19.17 -10.09 14.62
C ARG A 72 -18.11 -11.06 14.12
N VAL A 73 -16.85 -10.75 14.41
CA VAL A 73 -15.85 -11.81 14.57
C VAL A 73 -16.28 -12.58 15.80
N LYS A 74 -16.68 -13.85 15.62
CA LYS A 74 -16.91 -14.78 16.72
C LYS A 74 -15.62 -15.02 17.50
#